data_AF-A0AAV5Z3N5-F1
#
_entry.id   AF-A0AAV5Z3N5-F1
#
_cell.length_a   1.000
_cell.length_b   1.000
_cell.length_c   1.000
_cell.angle_alpha   90.00
_cell.angle_beta   90.00
_cell.angle_gamma   90.00
#
_symmetry.space_group_name_H-M   'P 1'
#
loop_
_entity.id
_entity.type
_entity.pdbx_description
1 polymer ?
#
loop_
_entity_poly.entity_id
_entity_poly.type
_entity_poly.pdbx_seq_one_letter_code
_entity_poly.pdbx_strand_id
1 'polypeptide(L)'
;MDIRRAVGMAGLTLLLLGCEREEKMVREDLPMARTTKARADAQAIATAVNTYRASCGGGLPESLEALTTQTVVGGAPCGPMLGSIPTPPPGFTAYVYTRQGDSSFTVTSSGGGVTVTAP
;
A
#
# COMPACT_ATOMS: atom_id res chain seq x y z
N MET A 1 -5.12 36.29 -46.21
CA MET A 1 -5.28 35.53 -44.94
C MET A 1 -4.88 34.09 -45.22
N ASP A 2 -3.63 33.76 -44.91
CA ASP A 2 -3.00 32.47 -45.22
C ASP A 2 -3.63 31.31 -44.45
N ILE A 3 -4.46 30.54 -45.15
CA ILE A 3 -5.12 29.31 -44.69
C ILE A 3 -4.11 28.31 -44.09
N ARG A 4 -2.86 28.32 -44.60
CA ARG A 4 -1.77 27.47 -44.11
C ARG A 4 -1.30 27.80 -42.70
N ARG A 5 -1.47 29.05 -42.22
CA ARG A 5 -1.12 29.45 -40.84
C ARG A 5 -2.20 29.07 -39.82
N ALA A 6 -3.47 29.06 -40.23
CA ALA A 6 -4.59 28.72 -39.36
C ALA A 6 -4.62 27.22 -39.01
N VAL A 7 -4.30 26.35 -39.97
CA VAL A 7 -4.25 24.89 -39.75
C VAL A 7 -3.11 24.49 -38.80
N GLY A 8 -1.95 25.16 -38.88
CA GLY A 8 -0.82 24.92 -37.98
C GLY A 8 -1.11 25.30 -36.52
N MET A 9 -1.81 26.42 -36.29
CA MET A 9 -2.20 26.85 -34.94
C MET A 9 -3.28 25.96 -34.34
N ALA A 10 -4.30 25.56 -35.12
CA ALA A 10 -5.38 24.70 -34.64
C ALA A 10 -4.88 23.29 -34.24
N GLY A 11 -3.93 22.72 -35.00
CA GLY A 11 -3.32 21.42 -34.68
C GLY A 11 -2.49 21.42 -33.39
N LEU A 12 -1.77 22.51 -33.12
CA LEU A 12 -0.96 22.63 -31.89
C LEU A 12 -1.85 22.77 -30.63
N THR A 13 -2.95 23.51 -30.71
CA THR A 13 -3.91 23.62 -29.61
C THR A 13 -4.61 22.28 -29.29
N LEU A 14 -4.93 21.46 -30.29
CA LEU A 14 -5.53 20.14 -30.09
C LEU A 14 -4.57 19.14 -29.41
N LEU A 15 -3.28 19.18 -29.76
CA LEU A 15 -2.26 18.33 -29.13
C LEU A 15 -2.00 18.72 -27.66
N LEU A 16 -1.95 20.01 -27.34
CA LEU A 16 -1.80 20.50 -25.97
C LEU A 16 -3.00 20.13 -25.08
N LEU A 17 -4.23 20.29 -25.60
CA LEU A 17 -5.46 19.90 -24.91
C LEU A 17 -5.57 18.39 -24.69
N GLY A 18 -5.01 17.57 -25.59
CA GLY A 18 -4.90 16.13 -25.41
C GLY A 18 -3.99 15.76 -24.24
N CYS A 19 -2.79 16.35 -24.20
CA CYS A 19 -1.83 16.14 -23.10
C CYS A 19 -2.41 16.53 -21.74
N GLU A 20 -3.05 17.71 -21.65
CA GLU A 20 -3.64 18.20 -20.39
C GLU A 20 -4.80 17.33 -19.87
N ARG A 21 -5.52 16.64 -20.76
CA ARG A 21 -6.65 15.78 -20.39
C ARG A 21 -6.17 14.43 -19.84
N GLU A 22 -5.12 13.88 -20.43
CA GLU A 22 -4.51 12.62 -19.98
C GLU A 22 -3.75 12.81 -18.66
N GLU A 23 -3.03 13.93 -18.49
CA GLU A 23 -2.32 14.26 -17.25
C GLU A 23 -3.26 14.45 -16.05
N LYS A 24 -4.43 15.05 -16.27
CA LYS A 24 -5.44 15.24 -15.20
C LYS A 24 -6.02 13.91 -14.72
N MET A 25 -6.31 13.00 -15.65
CA MET A 25 -6.89 11.69 -15.32
C MET A 25 -5.90 10.81 -14.55
N VAL A 26 -4.63 10.78 -14.97
CA VAL A 26 -3.54 10.13 -14.23
C VAL A 26 -3.40 10.74 -12.83
N ARG A 27 -3.45 12.06 -12.70
CA ARG A 27 -3.26 12.71 -11.40
C ARG A 27 -4.40 12.46 -10.41
N GLU A 28 -5.63 12.30 -10.89
CA GLU A 28 -6.82 12.04 -10.07
C GLU A 28 -6.95 10.57 -9.65
N ASP A 29 -6.55 9.63 -10.51
CA ASP A 29 -6.56 8.19 -10.20
C ASP A 29 -5.43 7.78 -9.24
N LEU A 30 -4.29 8.47 -9.29
CA LEU A 30 -3.11 8.13 -8.48
C LEU A 30 -3.36 8.16 -6.95
N PRO A 31 -4.06 9.16 -6.36
CA PRO A 31 -4.42 9.15 -4.93
C PRO A 31 -5.26 7.94 -4.50
N MET A 32 -6.28 7.58 -5.29
CA MET A 32 -7.15 6.45 -4.99
C MET A 32 -6.41 5.12 -5.17
N ALA A 33 -5.57 5.00 -6.19
CA ALA A 33 -4.71 3.85 -6.40
C ALA A 33 -3.72 3.66 -5.23
N ARG A 34 -3.08 4.74 -4.74
CA ARG A 34 -2.16 4.69 -3.59
C ARG A 34 -2.89 4.27 -2.31
N THR A 35 -4.07 4.84 -2.05
CA THR A 35 -4.87 4.48 -0.88
C THR A 35 -5.32 3.02 -0.93
N THR A 36 -5.73 2.53 -2.11
CA THR A 36 -6.14 1.14 -2.32
C THR A 36 -4.96 0.19 -2.13
N LYS A 37 -3.79 0.52 -2.67
CA LYS A 37 -2.56 -0.22 -2.42
C LYS A 37 -2.22 -0.26 -0.92
N ALA A 38 -2.25 0.88 -0.23
CA ALA A 38 -1.95 0.95 1.20
C ALA A 38 -2.90 0.06 2.02
N ARG A 39 -4.19 0.03 1.67
CA ARG A 39 -5.17 -0.85 2.29
C ARG A 39 -4.90 -2.33 2.01
N ALA A 40 -4.59 -2.68 0.77
CA ALA A 40 -4.30 -4.06 0.38
C ALA A 40 -3.03 -4.59 1.09
N ASP A 41 -1.97 -3.79 1.14
CA ASP A 41 -0.74 -4.12 1.84
C ASP A 41 -1.01 -4.28 3.36
N ALA A 42 -1.77 -3.38 3.99
CA ALA A 42 -2.15 -3.50 5.40
C ALA A 42 -2.95 -4.78 5.68
N GLN A 43 -3.86 -5.16 4.78
CA GLN A 43 -4.62 -6.42 4.86
C GLN A 43 -3.74 -7.66 4.68
N ALA A 44 -2.74 -7.60 3.79
CA ALA A 44 -1.78 -8.68 3.62
C ALA A 44 -0.94 -8.89 4.89
N ILE A 45 -0.48 -7.80 5.50
CA ILE A 45 0.22 -7.84 6.79
C ILE A 45 -0.69 -8.42 7.88
N ALA A 46 -1.93 -7.94 7.99
CA ALA A 46 -2.93 -8.46 8.92
C ALA A 46 -3.18 -9.96 8.76
N THR A 47 -3.28 -10.43 7.52
CA THR A 47 -3.43 -11.85 7.21
C THR A 47 -2.21 -12.64 7.69
N ALA A 48 -1.00 -12.14 7.43
CA ALA A 48 0.23 -12.76 7.89
C ALA A 48 0.33 -12.84 9.43
N VAL A 49 -0.11 -11.80 10.15
CA VAL A 49 -0.20 -11.82 11.63
C VAL A 49 -1.19 -12.88 12.11
N ASN A 50 -2.36 -12.98 11.48
CA ASN A 50 -3.35 -13.98 11.85
C ASN A 50 -2.86 -15.41 11.56
N THR A 51 -2.15 -15.63 10.46
CA THR A 51 -1.49 -16.91 10.15
C THR A 51 -0.39 -17.22 11.16
N TYR A 52 0.44 -16.23 11.53
CA TYR A 52 1.42 -16.38 12.60
C TYR A 52 0.77 -16.85 13.89
N ARG A 53 -0.33 -16.20 14.31
CA ARG A 53 -1.09 -16.59 15.49
C ARG A 53 -1.60 -18.03 15.40
N ALA A 54 -2.14 -18.43 14.24
CA ALA A 54 -2.67 -19.77 14.05
C ALA A 54 -1.59 -20.86 14.02
N SER A 55 -0.43 -20.58 13.44
CA SER A 55 0.62 -21.57 13.21
C SER A 55 1.70 -21.60 14.31
N CYS A 56 1.98 -20.47 14.95
CA CYS A 56 3.10 -20.28 15.86
C CYS A 56 2.66 -20.24 17.34
N GLY A 57 1.71 -21.09 17.75
CA GLY A 57 1.39 -21.27 19.17
C GLY A 57 0.40 -20.27 19.76
N GLY A 58 -0.43 -19.60 18.96
CA GLY A 58 -1.57 -18.81 19.44
C GLY A 58 -1.26 -17.37 19.85
N GLY A 59 0.02 -16.99 19.91
CA GLY A 59 0.47 -15.64 20.25
C GLY A 59 0.57 -14.70 19.04
N LEU A 60 0.49 -13.40 19.30
CA LEU A 60 0.78 -12.37 18.31
C LEU A 60 2.31 -12.19 18.15
N PRO A 61 2.79 -11.83 16.94
CA PRO A 61 4.20 -11.54 16.71
C PRO A 61 4.65 -10.30 17.50
N GLU A 62 5.91 -10.31 17.93
CA GLU A 62 6.46 -9.19 18.69
C GLU A 62 6.66 -7.93 17.85
N SER A 63 6.89 -8.10 16.55
CA SER A 63 7.07 -7.01 15.59
C SER A 63 6.77 -7.48 14.16
N LEU A 64 6.78 -6.56 13.19
CA LEU A 64 6.57 -6.91 11.77
C LEU A 64 7.72 -7.76 11.21
N GLU A 65 8.94 -7.54 11.69
CA GLU A 65 10.14 -8.26 11.25
C GLU A 65 10.01 -9.76 11.54
N ALA A 66 9.34 -10.13 12.64
CA ALA A 66 9.08 -11.52 13.00
C ALA A 66 8.24 -12.27 11.96
N LEU A 67 7.48 -11.56 11.12
CA LEU A 67 6.72 -12.16 10.00
C LEU A 67 7.61 -12.55 8.82
N THR A 68 8.81 -11.97 8.72
CA THR A 68 9.75 -12.19 7.61
C THR A 68 10.84 -13.20 7.92
N THR A 69 10.95 -13.60 9.19
CA THR A 69 11.95 -14.54 9.66
C THR A 69 11.30 -15.86 10.02
N GLN A 70 11.99 -16.96 9.74
CA GLN A 70 11.65 -18.22 10.40
C GLN A 70 12.00 -18.11 11.89
N THR A 71 11.10 -18.58 12.75
CA THR A 71 11.26 -18.65 14.20
C THR A 71 11.02 -20.07 14.68
N VAL A 72 11.26 -20.34 15.96
CA VAL A 72 10.94 -21.60 16.63
C VAL A 72 10.02 -21.31 17.80
N VAL A 73 8.83 -21.92 17.82
CA VAL A 73 7.87 -21.79 18.92
C VAL A 73 7.52 -23.18 19.44
N GLY A 74 7.68 -23.38 20.75
CA GLY A 74 7.41 -24.69 21.37
C GLY A 74 8.28 -25.84 20.84
N GLY A 75 9.46 -25.53 20.29
CA GLY A 75 10.36 -26.52 19.68
C GLY A 75 10.07 -26.87 18.22
N ALA A 76 9.01 -26.33 17.62
CA ALA A 76 8.68 -26.50 16.22
C ALA A 76 9.03 -25.25 15.40
N PRO A 77 9.57 -25.40 14.17
CA PRO A 77 9.81 -24.27 13.28
C PRO A 77 8.49 -23.64 12.84
N CYS A 78 8.46 -22.30 12.77
CA CYS A 78 7.33 -21.52 12.29
C CYS A 78 7.79 -20.34 11.42
N GLY A 79 6.97 -19.91 10.46
CA GLY A 79 7.27 -18.76 9.59
C GLY A 79 7.84 -19.16 8.23
N PRO A 80 8.45 -18.23 7.49
CA PRO A 80 8.05 -16.83 7.40
C PRO A 80 6.63 -16.71 6.83
N MET A 81 5.87 -15.71 7.28
CA MET A 81 4.52 -15.44 6.78
C MET A 81 4.51 -14.40 5.66
N LEU A 82 5.61 -13.64 5.54
CA LEU A 82 5.86 -12.67 4.47
C LEU A 82 7.27 -12.87 3.92
N GLY A 83 7.43 -12.72 2.60
CA GLY A 83 8.76 -12.67 1.99
C GLY A 83 9.53 -11.39 2.35
N SER A 84 8.82 -10.28 2.53
CA SER A 84 9.33 -9.01 3.04
C SER A 84 8.17 -8.15 3.56
N ILE A 85 8.49 -7.14 4.38
CA ILE A 85 7.49 -6.13 4.76
C ILE A 85 7.17 -5.29 3.51
N PRO A 86 5.89 -5.17 3.11
CA PRO A 86 5.52 -4.37 1.95
C PRO A 86 5.99 -2.92 2.06
N THR A 87 6.61 -2.40 0.99
CA THR A 87 6.96 -0.98 0.90
C THR A 87 5.69 -0.15 0.69
N PRO A 88 5.40 0.87 1.53
CA PRO A 88 4.25 1.73 1.35
C PRO A 88 4.28 2.48 0.01
N PRO A 89 3.11 2.81 -0.56
CA PRO A 89 3.04 3.66 -1.73
C PRO A 89 3.60 5.08 -1.44
N PRO A 90 4.09 5.81 -2.45
CA PRO A 90 4.66 7.14 -2.24
C PRO A 90 3.72 8.10 -1.52
N GLY A 91 4.24 8.75 -0.47
CA GLY A 91 3.48 9.69 0.37
C GLY A 91 2.70 9.04 1.51
N PHE A 92 2.76 7.71 1.66
CA PHE A 92 2.30 7.00 2.84
C PHE A 92 3.46 6.72 3.80
N THR A 93 3.18 6.72 5.10
CA THR A 93 4.14 6.33 6.14
C THR A 93 4.41 4.83 6.11
N ALA A 94 5.51 4.41 6.74
CA ALA A 94 5.73 2.99 7.06
C ALA A 94 4.51 2.39 7.77
N TYR A 95 4.28 1.08 7.55
CA TYR A 95 3.21 0.36 8.23
C TYR A 95 3.57 0.22 9.72
N VAL A 96 2.67 0.67 10.58
CA VAL A 96 2.80 0.58 12.03
C VAL A 96 1.91 -0.55 12.52
N TYR A 97 2.55 -1.58 13.06
CA TYR A 97 1.90 -2.66 13.78
C TYR A 97 1.82 -2.31 15.26
N THR A 98 0.62 -2.40 15.83
CA THR A 98 0.38 -2.14 17.27
C THR A 98 -0.43 -3.29 17.84
N ARG A 99 0.12 -3.98 18.83
CA ARG A 99 -0.65 -4.93 19.64
C ARG A 99 -1.59 -4.20 20.59
N GLN A 100 -2.77 -4.75 20.79
CA GLN A 100 -3.79 -4.23 21.68
C GLN A 100 -4.11 -5.30 22.74
N GLY A 101 -3.10 -5.67 23.53
CA GLY A 101 -3.12 -6.86 24.37
C GLY A 101 -2.64 -8.09 23.61
N ASP A 102 -3.09 -9.28 24.05
CA ASP A 102 -2.51 -10.55 23.59
C ASP A 102 -3.20 -11.13 22.35
N SER A 103 -4.39 -10.65 22.00
CA SER A 103 -5.25 -11.27 20.97
C SER A 103 -5.63 -10.35 19.81
N SER A 104 -5.58 -9.04 19.99
CA SER A 104 -5.91 -8.05 18.96
C SER A 104 -4.70 -7.19 18.59
N PHE A 105 -4.74 -6.67 17.38
CA PHE A 105 -3.73 -5.77 16.86
C PHE A 105 -4.35 -4.83 15.83
N THR A 106 -3.55 -3.87 15.38
CA THR A 106 -3.86 -3.04 14.23
C THR A 106 -2.62 -2.82 13.39
N VAL A 107 -2.78 -2.79 12.07
CA VAL A 107 -1.79 -2.33 11.11
C VAL A 107 -2.28 -1.02 10.51
N THR A 108 -1.49 0.04 10.61
CA THR A 108 -1.88 1.37 10.14
C THR A 108 -0.83 1.98 9.22
N SER A 109 -1.27 2.82 8.30
CA SER A 109 -0.39 3.72 7.53
C SER A 109 -1.19 4.96 7.14
N SER A 110 -0.55 6.12 7.08
CA SER A 110 -1.21 7.38 6.75
C SER A 110 -0.51 8.08 5.59
N GLY A 111 -1.29 8.68 4.70
CA GLY A 111 -0.78 9.39 3.52
C GLY A 111 -1.90 10.09 2.77
N GLY A 112 -1.60 11.21 2.11
CA GLY A 112 -2.58 11.93 1.29
C GLY A 112 -3.85 12.38 2.05
N GLY A 113 -3.76 12.62 3.37
CA GLY A 113 -4.89 12.98 4.21
C GLY A 113 -5.79 11.82 4.65
N VAL A 114 -5.42 10.58 4.35
CA VAL A 114 -6.17 9.36 4.71
C VAL A 114 -5.31 8.47 5.61
N THR A 115 -5.93 7.83 6.59
CA THR A 115 -5.34 6.74 7.37
C THR A 115 -6.01 5.44 6.99
N VAL A 116 -5.22 4.45 6.57
CA VAL A 116 -5.68 3.07 6.40
C VAL A 116 -5.42 2.28 7.68
N THR A 117 -6.35 1.39 8.02
CA THR A 117 -6.25 0.52 9.19
C THR A 117 -6.78 -0.86 8.84
N ALA A 118 -6.04 -1.90 9.23
CA ALA A 118 -6.46 -3.29 9.18
C ALA A 118 -6.32 -3.93 10.58
N PRO A 119 -7.23 -4.84 10.96
CA PRO A 119 -7.18 -5.55 12.24
C PRO A 119 -6.17 -6.69 12.24
#